data_AF-A0A934UM83-F1
#
_entry.id   AF-A0A934UM83-F1
#
_cell.length_a   1.000
_cell.length_b   1.000
_cell.length_c   1.000
_cell.angle_alpha   90.00
_cell.angle_beta   90.00
_cell.angle_gamma   90.00
#
_symmetry.space_group_name_H-M   'P 1'
#
loop_
_entity.id
_entity.type
_entity.pdbx_description
1 polymer ?
#
loop_
_entity_poly.entity_id
_entity_poly.type
_entity_poly.pdbx_seq_one_letter_code
_entity_poly.pdbx_strand_id
1 'polypeptide(L)'
;MVHAKKENTAYLLARLPIAFSMFGHGLVRMPKLATFSEHVVSQFEKTMLPAALVVPYSYALSFFELAVGVLLILGLFTRFANILGVAVMVSLIFGSCLLEQWPNVFTQIVYGAYFALLYLYADYDKYSVDYLIFRKK
;
A
#
# COMPACT_ATOMS: atom_id res chain seq x y z
N MET A 1 -20.61 19.22 17.59
CA MET A 1 -21.05 18.22 16.57
C MET A 1 -20.55 18.50 15.15
N VAL A 2 -20.33 19.76 14.72
CA VAL A 2 -19.85 20.08 13.34
C VAL A 2 -18.38 19.69 13.09
N HIS A 3 -17.49 19.83 14.08
CA HIS A 3 -16.07 19.46 13.95
C HIS A 3 -15.86 17.95 13.67
N ALA A 4 -16.55 17.11 14.45
CA ALA A 4 -16.48 15.66 14.31
C ALA A 4 -16.90 15.15 12.92
N LYS A 5 -17.69 15.90 12.14
CA LYS A 5 -18.06 15.53 10.77
C LYS A 5 -16.94 15.84 9.76
N LYS A 6 -16.24 16.97 9.95
CA LYS A 6 -15.11 17.38 9.10
C LYS A 6 -13.94 16.42 9.23
N GLU A 7 -13.61 15.99 10.44
CA GLU A 7 -12.52 15.04 10.70
C GLU A 7 -12.74 13.70 9.97
N ASN A 8 -13.95 13.12 10.04
CA ASN A 8 -14.21 11.86 9.33
C ASN A 8 -14.18 12.04 7.81
N THR A 9 -14.69 13.16 7.29
CA THR A 9 -14.64 13.44 5.86
C THR A 9 -13.20 13.66 5.41
N ALA A 10 -12.40 14.40 6.19
CA ALA A 10 -10.98 14.59 5.91
C ALA A 10 -10.22 13.26 5.90
N TYR A 11 -10.51 12.37 6.85
CA TYR A 11 -9.93 11.03 6.87
C TYR A 11 -10.28 10.24 5.61
N LEU A 12 -11.56 10.20 5.21
CA LEU A 12 -11.97 9.54 3.97
C LEU A 12 -11.26 10.12 2.74
N LEU A 13 -11.20 11.45 2.65
CA LEU A 13 -10.52 12.15 1.55
C LEU A 13 -9.01 11.88 1.53
N ALA A 14 -8.39 11.59 2.67
CA ALA A 14 -6.99 11.14 2.73
C ALA A 14 -6.86 9.64 2.42
N ARG A 15 -7.78 8.80 2.89
CA ARG A 15 -7.74 7.35 2.66
C ARG A 15 -7.85 7.01 1.17
N LEU A 16 -8.74 7.66 0.43
CA LEU A 16 -9.05 7.28 -0.96
C LEU A 16 -7.87 7.42 -1.93
N PRO A 17 -7.10 8.53 -1.98
CA PRO A 17 -5.99 8.67 -2.93
C PRO A 17 -4.95 7.56 -2.82
N ILE A 18 -4.51 7.23 -1.60
CA ILE A 18 -3.52 6.17 -1.40
C ILE A 18 -4.11 4.79 -1.68
N ALA A 19 -5.40 4.58 -1.36
CA ALA A 19 -6.10 3.34 -1.64
C ALA A 19 -6.20 3.07 -3.15
N PHE A 20 -6.59 4.08 -3.93
CA PHE A 20 -6.65 4.00 -5.39
C PHE A 20 -5.26 3.89 -6.03
N SER A 21 -4.24 4.51 -5.44
CA SER A 21 -2.85 4.32 -5.89
C SER A 21 -2.43 2.85 -5.78
N MET A 22 -2.57 2.25 -4.59
CA MET A 22 -2.24 0.83 -4.36
C MET A 22 -3.11 -0.12 -5.20
N PHE A 23 -4.41 0.15 -5.27
CA PHE A 23 -5.34 -0.62 -6.10
C PHE A 23 -4.93 -0.56 -7.56
N GLY A 24 -4.62 0.62 -8.08
CA GLY A 24 -4.14 0.83 -9.44
C GLY A 24 -2.88 0.02 -9.71
N HIS A 25 -1.85 0.13 -8.85
CA HIS A 25 -0.60 -0.62 -8.99
C HIS A 25 -0.85 -2.13 -9.12
N GLY A 26 -1.65 -2.72 -8.24
CA GLY A 26 -2.02 -4.13 -8.33
C GLY A 26 -2.84 -4.44 -9.59
N LEU A 27 -3.87 -3.64 -9.88
CA LEU A 27 -4.83 -3.89 -10.97
C LEU A 27 -4.16 -3.92 -12.35
N VAL A 28 -3.29 -2.97 -12.66
CA VAL A 28 -2.60 -2.98 -13.97
C VAL A 28 -1.54 -4.08 -14.06
N ARG A 29 -1.06 -4.62 -12.93
CA ARG A 29 -0.07 -5.70 -12.90
C ARG A 29 -0.70 -7.09 -13.03
N MET A 30 -1.90 -7.30 -12.50
CA MET A 30 -2.60 -8.59 -12.49
C MET A 30 -2.72 -9.27 -13.88
N PRO A 31 -3.06 -8.58 -14.98
CA PRO A 31 -3.15 -9.20 -16.31
C PRO A 31 -1.80 -9.59 -16.92
N LYS A 32 -0.70 -9.02 -16.41
CA LYS A 32 0.65 -9.14 -16.98
C LYS A 32 1.70 -9.52 -15.93
N LEU A 33 1.31 -10.35 -14.96
CA LEU A 33 2.17 -10.73 -13.82
C LEU A 33 3.50 -11.35 -14.25
N ALA A 34 3.48 -12.23 -15.27
CA ALA A 34 4.71 -12.85 -15.78
C ALA A 34 5.68 -11.80 -16.34
N THR A 35 5.21 -10.93 -17.24
CA THR A 35 6.01 -9.85 -17.82
C THR A 35 6.50 -8.86 -16.75
N PHE A 36 5.68 -8.56 -15.74
CA PHE A 36 6.10 -7.74 -14.61
C PHE A 36 7.22 -8.42 -13.80
N SER A 37 7.06 -9.71 -13.49
CA SER A 37 8.06 -10.49 -12.77
C SER A 37 9.40 -10.54 -13.50
N GLU A 38 9.37 -10.83 -14.81
CA GLU A 38 10.56 -10.81 -15.68
C GLU A 38 11.24 -9.44 -15.67
N HIS A 39 10.46 -8.36 -15.77
CA HIS A 39 11.01 -7.00 -15.69
C HIS A 39 11.70 -6.74 -14.34
N VAL A 40 11.06 -7.10 -13.22
CA VAL A 40 11.66 -6.94 -11.89
C VAL A 40 12.93 -7.78 -11.78
N VAL A 41 12.92 -9.04 -12.18
CA VAL A 41 14.12 -9.90 -12.16
C VAL A 41 15.26 -9.27 -12.96
N SER A 42 14.98 -8.75 -14.16
CA SER A 42 15.99 -8.09 -15.00
C SER A 42 16.64 -6.87 -14.33
N GLN A 43 15.88 -6.11 -13.53
CA GLN A 43 16.42 -4.98 -12.77
C GLN A 43 17.38 -5.43 -11.67
N PHE A 44 17.08 -6.57 -11.04
CA PHE A 44 17.85 -7.09 -9.90
C PHE A 44 19.05 -7.96 -10.30
N GLU A 45 19.30 -8.23 -11.59
CA GLU A 45 20.40 -9.08 -12.07
C GLU A 45 21.79 -8.66 -11.58
N LYS A 46 22.00 -7.35 -11.40
CA LYS A 46 23.28 -6.79 -10.93
C LYS A 46 23.36 -6.64 -9.41
N THR A 47 22.30 -7.01 -8.69
CA THR A 47 22.24 -6.89 -7.23
C THR A 47 22.67 -8.19 -6.56
N MET A 48 22.79 -8.15 -5.24
CA MET A 48 23.09 -9.34 -4.43
C MET A 48 21.91 -10.32 -4.28
N LEU A 49 20.71 -9.96 -4.77
CA LEU A 49 19.52 -10.81 -4.59
C LEU A 49 19.41 -11.86 -5.72
N PRO A 50 19.33 -13.15 -5.39
CA PRO A 50 19.12 -14.19 -6.40
C PRO A 50 17.70 -14.13 -6.97
N ALA A 51 17.56 -14.46 -8.26
CA ALA A 51 16.27 -14.52 -8.95
C ALA A 51 15.25 -15.41 -8.22
N ALA A 52 15.70 -16.49 -7.55
CA ALA A 52 14.86 -17.37 -6.75
C ALA A 52 14.10 -16.67 -5.62
N LEU A 53 14.59 -15.52 -5.12
CA LEU A 53 13.87 -14.69 -4.15
C LEU A 53 13.06 -13.57 -4.82
N VAL A 54 13.60 -12.98 -5.89
CA VAL A 54 12.97 -11.84 -6.59
C VAL A 54 11.68 -12.26 -7.30
N VAL A 55 11.67 -13.45 -7.92
CA VAL A 55 10.48 -13.99 -8.62
C VAL A 55 9.28 -14.07 -7.68
N PRO A 56 9.28 -14.87 -6.59
CA PRO A 56 8.10 -14.99 -5.72
C PRO A 56 7.72 -13.66 -5.07
N TYR A 57 8.70 -12.81 -4.74
CA TYR A 57 8.44 -11.47 -4.23
C TYR A 57 7.67 -10.60 -5.23
N SER A 58 8.07 -10.57 -6.50
CA SER A 58 7.42 -9.74 -7.53
C SER A 58 5.95 -10.13 -7.78
N TYR A 59 5.63 -11.42 -7.72
CA TYR A 59 4.24 -11.89 -7.76
C TYR A 59 3.49 -11.43 -6.52
N ALA A 60 4.02 -11.76 -5.33
CA ALA A 60 3.39 -11.44 -4.05
C ALA A 60 3.13 -9.93 -3.88
N LEU A 61 4.07 -9.09 -4.29
CA LEU A 61 3.96 -7.63 -4.24
C LEU A 61 2.68 -7.12 -4.91
N SER A 62 2.40 -7.59 -6.12
CA SER A 62 1.20 -7.15 -6.88
C SER A 62 -0.09 -7.53 -6.16
N PHE A 63 -0.13 -8.70 -5.52
CA PHE A 63 -1.28 -9.12 -4.70
C PHE A 63 -1.40 -8.29 -3.42
N PHE A 64 -0.29 -7.98 -2.75
CA PHE A 64 -0.31 -7.14 -1.56
C PHE A 64 -0.75 -5.72 -1.85
N GLU A 65 -0.25 -5.10 -2.92
CA GLU A 65 -0.70 -3.77 -3.36
C GLU A 65 -2.19 -3.76 -3.67
N LEU A 66 -2.68 -4.76 -4.42
CA LEU A 66 -4.10 -4.88 -4.72
C LEU A 66 -4.94 -5.05 -3.45
N ALA A 67 -4.52 -5.96 -2.56
CA ALA A 67 -5.23 -6.25 -1.31
C ALA A 67 -5.30 -5.01 -0.42
N VAL A 68 -4.18 -4.31 -0.21
CA VAL A 68 -4.14 -3.04 0.54
C VAL A 68 -5.07 -2.02 -0.09
N GLY A 69 -5.02 -1.87 -1.42
CA GLY A 69 -5.89 -0.94 -2.14
C GLY A 69 -7.37 -1.25 -1.95
N VAL A 70 -7.78 -2.49 -2.14
CA VAL A 70 -9.19 -2.92 -1.96
C VAL A 70 -9.65 -2.72 -0.51
N LEU A 71 -8.85 -3.16 0.47
CA LEU A 71 -9.17 -3.02 1.89
C LEU A 71 -9.36 -1.54 2.26
N LEU A 72 -8.48 -0.65 1.80
CA LEU A 72 -8.59 0.79 2.09
C LEU A 72 -9.70 1.49 1.30
N ILE A 73 -10.02 1.06 0.08
CA ILE A 73 -11.18 1.60 -0.66
C ILE A 73 -12.46 1.32 0.14
N LEU A 74 -12.63 0.07 0.57
CA LEU A 74 -13.79 -0.37 1.36
C LEU A 74 -13.76 0.19 2.80
N GLY A 75 -12.58 0.56 3.31
CA GLY A 75 -12.39 0.84 4.74
C GLY A 75 -12.66 -0.42 5.57
N LEU A 76 -12.11 -1.55 5.11
CA LEU A 76 -12.18 -2.84 5.79
C LEU A 76 -10.80 -3.18 6.34
N PHE A 77 -10.74 -3.55 7.61
CA PHE A 77 -9.53 -3.73 8.40
C PHE A 77 -8.54 -2.55 8.22
N THR A 78 -9.02 -1.30 8.22
CA THR A 78 -8.25 -0.11 7.83
C THR A 78 -6.92 0.00 8.59
N ARG A 79 -6.92 -0.28 9.90
CA ARG A 79 -5.69 -0.27 10.71
C ARG A 79 -4.66 -1.29 10.24
N PHE A 80 -5.11 -2.52 9.97
CA PHE A 80 -4.26 -3.58 9.46
C PHE A 80 -3.78 -3.29 8.04
N ALA A 81 -4.65 -2.78 7.18
CA ALA A 81 -4.30 -2.40 5.80
C ALA A 81 -3.24 -1.29 5.76
N ASN A 82 -3.29 -0.30 6.68
CA ASN A 82 -2.24 0.70 6.80
C ASN A 82 -0.91 0.10 7.27
N ILE A 83 -0.91 -0.81 8.26
CA ILE A 83 0.31 -1.51 8.71
C ILE A 83 0.92 -2.32 7.55
N LEU A 84 0.09 -3.05 6.81
CA LEU A 84 0.50 -3.81 5.64
C LEU A 84 1.07 -2.88 4.55
N GLY A 85 0.45 -1.72 4.32
CA GLY A 85 0.95 -0.69 3.41
C GLY A 85 2.34 -0.19 3.80
N VAL A 86 2.58 0.10 5.08
CA VAL A 86 3.93 0.45 5.58
C VAL A 86 4.91 -0.69 5.34
N ALA A 87 4.53 -1.95 5.64
CA ALA A 87 5.40 -3.11 5.42
C ALA A 87 5.79 -3.28 3.93
N VAL A 88 4.83 -3.07 3.01
CA VAL A 88 5.10 -3.06 1.57
C VAL A 88 6.10 -1.94 1.22
N MET A 89 5.91 -0.73 1.74
CA MET A 89 6.84 0.38 1.48
C MET A 89 8.25 0.11 2.01
N VAL A 90 8.39 -0.45 3.20
CA VAL A 90 9.71 -0.84 3.76
C VAL A 90 10.41 -1.86 2.85
N SER A 91 9.68 -2.86 2.36
CA SER A 91 10.25 -3.84 1.44
C SER A 91 10.64 -3.23 0.08
N LEU A 92 9.83 -2.31 -0.44
CA LEU A 92 10.13 -1.58 -1.68
C LEU A 92 11.34 -0.66 -1.54
N ILE A 93 11.50 0.00 -0.38
CA ILE A 93 12.66 0.85 -0.06
C ILE A 93 13.92 0.01 -0.08
N PHE A 94 13.91 -1.16 0.57
CA PHE A 94 15.05 -2.07 0.54
C PHE A 94 15.45 -2.44 -0.89
N GLY A 95 14.49 -2.86 -1.71
CA GLY A 95 14.74 -3.16 -3.12
C GLY A 95 15.27 -1.97 -3.91
N SER A 96 14.70 -0.78 -3.69
CA SER A 96 15.11 0.45 -4.40
C SER A 96 16.49 0.93 -3.98
N CYS A 97 16.90 0.72 -2.72
CA CYS A 97 18.28 0.95 -2.27
C CYS A 97 19.28 0.02 -2.97
N LEU A 98 18.94 -1.27 -3.13
CA LEU A 98 19.80 -2.21 -3.87
C LEU A 98 19.95 -1.86 -5.35
N LEU A 99 18.92 -1.24 -5.94
CA LEU A 99 18.94 -0.72 -7.31
C LEU A 99 19.49 0.71 -7.42
N GLU A 100 19.88 1.34 -6.30
CA GLU A 100 20.32 2.73 -6.21
C GLU A 100 19.32 3.75 -6.80
N GLN A 101 18.02 3.42 -6.75
CA GLN A 101 16.93 4.25 -7.26
C GLN A 101 16.46 5.26 -6.21
N TRP A 102 17.30 6.23 -5.88
CA TRP A 102 17.03 7.24 -4.84
C TRP A 102 15.70 8.01 -4.99
N PRO A 103 15.24 8.38 -6.22
CA PRO A 103 13.93 9.00 -6.38
C PRO A 103 12.77 8.09 -5.94
N ASN A 104 12.90 6.78 -6.16
CA ASN A 104 11.90 5.79 -5.74
C ASN A 104 11.92 5.63 -4.22
N VAL A 105 13.11 5.59 -3.61
CA VAL A 105 13.27 5.55 -2.14
C VAL A 105 12.54 6.73 -1.49
N PHE A 106 12.76 7.95 -1.98
CA PHE A 106 12.07 9.13 -1.44
C PHE A 106 10.55 9.03 -1.58
N THR A 107 10.05 8.62 -2.75
CA THR A 107 8.62 8.44 -3.00
C THR A 107 8.01 7.40 -2.05
N GLN A 108 8.70 6.28 -1.83
CA GLN A 108 8.23 5.21 -0.95
C GLN A 108 8.26 5.62 0.53
N ILE A 109 9.24 6.44 0.96
CA ILE A 109 9.24 7.04 2.30
C ILE A 109 8.01 7.91 2.50
N VAL A 110 7.66 8.75 1.51
CA VAL A 110 6.46 9.60 1.57
C VAL A 110 5.20 8.75 1.66
N TYR A 111 5.09 7.67 0.87
CA TYR A 111 3.96 6.72 0.95
C TYR A 111 3.90 6.04 2.32
N GLY A 112 5.04 5.59 2.85
CA GLY A 112 5.13 4.98 4.18
C GLY A 112 4.69 5.93 5.29
N ALA A 113 5.14 7.19 5.24
CA ALA A 113 4.71 8.24 6.16
C ALA A 113 3.20 8.50 6.03
N TYR A 114 2.67 8.49 4.81
CA TYR A 114 1.23 8.65 4.56
C TYR A 114 0.40 7.54 5.21
N PHE A 115 0.79 6.27 5.05
CA PHE A 115 0.13 5.15 5.73
C PHE A 115 0.25 5.24 7.25
N ALA A 116 1.41 5.64 7.77
CA ALA A 116 1.60 5.82 9.21
C ALA A 116 0.69 6.92 9.78
N LEU A 117 0.51 8.03 9.04
CA LEU A 117 -0.43 9.09 9.42
C LEU A 117 -1.89 8.60 9.37
N LEU A 118 -2.29 7.86 8.33
CA LEU A 118 -3.62 7.26 8.27
C LEU A 118 -3.85 6.25 9.40
N TYR A 119 -2.83 5.51 9.80
CA TYR A 119 -2.92 4.64 10.96
C TYR A 119 -3.12 5.42 12.25
N LEU A 120 -2.34 6.48 12.46
CA LEU A 120 -2.43 7.35 13.65
C LEU A 120 -3.83 7.98 13.79
N TYR A 121 -4.43 8.37 12.68
CA TYR A 121 -5.75 9.04 12.66
C TYR A 121 -6.93 8.10 12.37
N ALA A 122 -6.73 6.78 12.46
CA ALA A 122 -7.75 5.79 12.13
C ALA A 122 -9.03 5.88 12.98
N ASP A 123 -8.99 6.55 14.14
CA ASP A 123 -10.17 6.79 14.98
C ASP A 123 -11.23 7.69 14.31
N TYR A 124 -10.83 8.47 13.31
CA TYR A 124 -11.73 9.29 12.51
C TYR A 124 -12.37 8.52 11.34
N ASP A 125 -12.07 7.23 11.17
CA ASP A 125 -12.54 6.43 10.03
C ASP A 125 -13.99 5.96 10.16
N LYS A 126 -14.95 6.90 10.21
CA LYS A 126 -16.39 6.56 10.35
C LYS A 126 -17.08 6.22 9.02
N TYR A 127 -16.47 6.58 7.88
CA TYR A 127 -16.95 6.19 6.55
C TYR A 127 -16.21 4.92 6.08
N SER A 128 -16.24 3.89 6.92
CA SER A 128 -15.56 2.62 6.71
C SER A 128 -16.54 1.47 6.92
N VAL A 129 -16.33 0.37 6.19
CA VAL A 129 -17.06 -0.86 6.45
C VAL A 129 -16.76 -1.38 7.86
N ASP A 130 -15.54 -1.17 8.37
CA ASP A 130 -15.17 -1.49 9.75
C ASP A 130 -16.11 -0.85 10.78
N TYR A 131 -16.39 0.43 10.61
CA TYR A 131 -17.29 1.16 11.50
C TYR A 131 -18.73 0.61 11.44
N LEU A 132 -19.19 0.21 10.25
CA LEU A 132 -20.54 -0.35 10.06
C LEU A 132 -20.68 -1.76 10.66
N ILE A 133 -19.64 -2.59 10.58
CA ILE A 133 -19.67 -4.00 11.00
C ILE A 133 -19.33 -4.15 12.49
N PHE A 134 -18.24 -3.52 12.95
CA PHE A 134 -17.68 -3.78 14.28
C PHE A 134 -18.23 -2.86 15.37
N ARG A 135 -18.97 -1.80 15.00
CA ARG A 135 -19.63 -0.91 15.96
C ARG A 135 -21.13 -1.20 16.07
N LYS A 136 -21.46 -2.42 16.50
CA LYS A 136 -22.81 -2.74 16.98
C LYS A 136 -22.99 -2.17 18.40
N LYS A 137 -23.77 -1.08 18.48
CA LYS A 137 -24.27 -0.36 19.67
C LYS A 137 -23.23 0.22 20.63
#